data_AF-A0A9X2R3E1-F1
#
_entry.id   AF-A0A9X2R3E1-F1
#
_cell.length_a   1.000
_cell.length_b   1.000
_cell.length_c   1.000
_cell.angle_alpha   90.00
_cell.angle_beta   90.00
_cell.angle_gamma   90.00
#
_symmetry.space_group_name_H-M   'P 1'
#
loop_
_entity.id
_entity.type
_entity.pdbx_description
1 polymer ?
#
loop_
_entity_poly.entity_id
_entity_poly.type
_entity_poly.pdbx_seq_one_letter_code
_entity_poly.pdbx_strand_id
1 'polypeptide(L)'
;MRRISSLLSILLLGGALVLTGCDSTGVSGDDGEDDAPLTMTRVENLPGDPDTTSGGGYPQGHNQFAFFSLRDSSVVLHSDEQARTDSASTMWDLAFRGTDIIVNGGPNGPGQGAAYVAENAFQEVSEVTPDSLTRHAVEDWYNYNENGNHIVRPTPGHTIVVRTADGESYAKLRILSYYEGAPENPAESGAESRYYTFEYVLQDDGTRFE
;
A
#
# COMPACT_ATOMS: atom_id res chain seq x y z
N MET A 1 7.44 -38.15 -47.48
CA MET A 1 8.25 -38.06 -48.73
C MET A 1 9.14 -36.82 -48.62
N ARG A 2 10.46 -37.00 -48.87
CA ARG A 2 11.50 -36.07 -49.39
C ARG A 2 11.34 -34.54 -49.13
N ARG A 3 12.36 -33.75 -48.76
CA ARG A 3 13.83 -33.92 -48.61
C ARG A 3 14.49 -32.55 -48.27
N ILE A 4 15.69 -32.60 -47.67
CA ILE A 4 16.87 -31.69 -47.84
C ILE A 4 16.74 -30.27 -47.22
N SER A 5 17.50 -29.80 -46.21
CA SER A 5 18.96 -29.75 -45.89
C SER A 5 19.72 -28.55 -46.52
N SER A 6 20.27 -27.66 -45.68
CA SER A 6 21.53 -26.86 -45.85
C SER A 6 21.76 -25.98 -44.61
N LEU A 7 22.78 -26.24 -43.78
CA LEU A 7 24.15 -25.67 -43.79
C LEU A 7 24.20 -24.26 -43.14
N LEU A 8 24.59 -24.13 -41.87
CA LEU A 8 25.95 -24.01 -41.33
C LEU A 8 26.66 -22.69 -41.76
N SER A 9 26.81 -21.77 -40.81
CA SER A 9 27.89 -20.76 -40.82
C SER A 9 28.29 -20.50 -39.37
N ILE A 10 29.40 -21.13 -39.00
CA ILE A 10 30.15 -20.91 -37.77
C ILE A 10 31.04 -19.69 -38.00
N LEU A 11 30.97 -18.68 -37.12
CA LEU A 11 32.00 -17.64 -37.04
C LEU A 11 32.68 -17.75 -35.67
N LEU A 12 33.92 -18.24 -35.68
CA LEU A 12 34.87 -18.30 -34.58
C LEU A 12 35.74 -17.04 -34.60
N LEU A 13 35.80 -16.32 -33.47
CA LEU A 13 36.86 -15.41 -33.01
C LEU A 13 36.70 -15.45 -31.47
N GLY A 14 37.57 -15.97 -30.60
CA GLY A 14 39.03 -15.97 -30.59
C GLY A 14 39.53 -14.55 -30.35
N GLY A 15 40.01 -14.09 -29.19
CA GLY A 15 40.21 -14.61 -27.85
C GLY A 15 41.01 -13.53 -27.08
N ALA A 16 40.90 -13.46 -25.74
CA ALA A 16 41.91 -12.90 -24.85
C ALA A 16 41.56 -13.22 -23.38
N LEU A 17 42.25 -14.21 -22.82
CA LEU A 17 42.37 -14.40 -21.38
C LEU A 17 43.32 -13.32 -20.84
N VAL A 18 42.88 -12.54 -19.85
CA VAL A 18 43.79 -11.81 -18.96
C VAL A 18 43.61 -12.42 -17.57
N LEU A 19 44.59 -13.23 -17.17
CA LEU A 19 44.72 -13.72 -15.80
C LEU A 19 45.49 -12.66 -15.00
N THR A 20 44.79 -11.91 -14.17
CA THR A 20 45.41 -11.20 -13.04
C THR A 20 45.12 -12.00 -11.78
N GLY A 21 46.12 -12.76 -11.34
CA GLY A 21 46.15 -13.34 -10.01
C GLY A 21 46.70 -12.31 -9.01
N CYS A 22 45.98 -12.14 -7.90
CA CYS A 22 46.56 -11.71 -6.63
C CYS A 22 46.08 -12.69 -5.56
N ASP A 23 47.03 -13.45 -5.03
CA ASP A 23 46.93 -14.25 -3.81
C ASP A 23 47.19 -13.32 -2.62
N SER A 24 46.24 -13.25 -1.68
CA SER A 24 46.52 -12.97 -0.27
C SER A 24 45.26 -13.22 0.57
N THR A 25 45.36 -14.24 1.40
CA THR A 25 44.53 -14.58 2.54
C THR A 25 43.99 -13.39 3.34
N GLY A 26 42.71 -13.43 3.73
CA GLY A 26 42.26 -12.73 4.93
C GLY A 26 40.84 -12.18 4.88
N VAL A 27 40.01 -12.72 5.79
CA VAL A 27 38.74 -12.19 6.31
C VAL A 27 37.49 -12.54 5.49
N SER A 28 36.81 -13.58 5.96
CA SER A 28 35.36 -13.69 5.94
C SER A 28 34.79 -12.43 6.59
N GLY A 29 34.34 -11.50 5.78
CA GLY A 29 33.62 -10.32 6.21
C GLY A 29 32.28 -10.36 5.51
N ASP A 30 31.28 -10.82 6.26
CA ASP A 30 29.93 -10.28 6.25
C ASP A 30 29.37 -9.94 4.85
N ASP A 31 28.60 -10.87 4.29
CA ASP A 31 27.61 -10.53 3.27
C ASP A 31 26.56 -9.64 3.96
N GLY A 32 26.90 -8.36 4.16
CA GLY A 32 25.92 -7.35 4.47
C GLY A 32 24.97 -7.31 3.30
N GLU A 33 23.76 -7.83 3.51
CA GLU A 33 22.62 -7.57 2.66
C GLU A 33 22.57 -6.04 2.50
N ASP A 34 22.83 -5.55 1.29
CA ASP A 34 22.67 -4.15 0.91
C ASP A 34 21.17 -3.84 1.08
N ASP A 35 20.80 -3.38 2.29
CA ASP A 35 19.44 -2.98 2.62
C ASP A 35 19.14 -1.71 1.80
N ALA A 36 18.46 -1.89 0.67
CA ALA A 36 18.09 -0.78 -0.19
C ALA A 36 17.14 0.14 0.59
N PRO A 37 17.33 1.47 0.56
CA PRO A 37 16.51 2.39 1.35
C PRO A 37 15.04 2.25 0.96
N LEU A 38 14.18 2.08 1.96
CA LEU A 38 12.75 1.93 1.72
C LEU A 38 12.17 3.16 1.03
N THR A 39 11.33 2.91 0.01
CA THR A 39 10.74 3.98 -0.80
C THR A 39 9.37 4.40 -0.25
N MET A 40 9.20 5.70 -0.03
CA MET A 40 7.89 6.28 0.27
C MET A 40 7.06 6.38 -1.01
N THR A 41 5.91 5.73 -1.01
CA THR A 41 4.95 5.75 -2.12
C THR A 41 3.75 6.62 -1.76
N ARG A 42 3.29 7.42 -2.71
CA ARG A 42 2.12 8.30 -2.58
C ARG A 42 1.00 7.83 -3.49
N VAL A 43 -0.19 7.71 -2.94
CA VAL A 43 -1.43 7.37 -3.66
C VAL A 43 -2.36 8.57 -3.55
N GLU A 44 -2.86 9.01 -4.70
CA GLU A 44 -3.72 10.20 -4.80
C GLU A 44 -5.11 9.81 -5.30
N ASN A 45 -6.13 10.44 -4.74
CA ASN A 45 -7.53 10.34 -5.18
C ASN A 45 -8.07 8.91 -5.30
N LEU A 46 -7.71 8.02 -4.37
CA LEU A 46 -8.30 6.68 -4.32
C LEU A 46 -9.80 6.79 -3.96
N PRO A 47 -10.73 6.32 -4.81
CA PRO A 47 -12.15 6.48 -4.59
C PRO A 47 -12.68 5.50 -3.52
N GLY A 48 -12.81 5.95 -2.28
CA GLY A 48 -13.33 5.19 -1.15
C GLY A 48 -14.85 5.25 -1.03
N ASP A 49 -15.57 4.85 -2.09
CA ASP A 49 -17.03 4.95 -2.23
C ASP A 49 -17.58 6.40 -2.39
N PRO A 50 -17.15 7.17 -3.40
CA PRO A 50 -17.60 8.56 -3.65
C PRO A 50 -19.12 8.72 -3.77
N ASP A 51 -19.60 9.96 -3.63
CA ASP A 51 -21.02 10.27 -3.77
C ASP A 51 -21.50 9.98 -5.19
N THR A 52 -22.59 9.23 -5.30
CA THR A 52 -23.23 8.88 -6.58
C THR A 52 -24.46 9.75 -6.86
N THR A 53 -24.84 10.58 -5.89
CA THR A 53 -26.02 11.43 -5.97
C THR A 53 -25.65 12.89 -6.16
N SER A 54 -26.33 13.58 -7.08
CA SER A 54 -26.09 15.01 -7.33
C SER A 54 -26.86 15.93 -6.37
N GLY A 55 -27.25 15.45 -5.18
CA GLY A 55 -28.24 16.08 -4.30
C GLY A 55 -27.72 16.41 -2.91
N GLY A 56 -27.86 17.67 -2.49
CA GLY A 56 -27.39 18.18 -1.19
C GLY A 56 -27.90 17.35 0.00
N GLY A 57 -26.98 16.64 0.64
CA GLY A 57 -27.20 15.73 1.76
C GLY A 57 -25.89 15.06 2.17
N TYR A 58 -25.95 14.02 3.01
CA TYR A 58 -24.77 13.21 3.28
C TYR A 58 -24.40 12.39 2.04
N PRO A 59 -23.11 12.26 1.69
CA PRO A 59 -22.68 11.53 0.51
C PRO A 59 -23.27 10.11 0.48
N GLN A 60 -23.85 9.71 -0.66
CA GLN A 60 -24.44 8.38 -0.86
C GLN A 60 -23.64 7.64 -1.94
N GLY A 61 -22.74 6.76 -1.52
CA GLY A 61 -21.99 5.89 -2.42
C GLY A 61 -22.74 4.61 -2.79
N HIS A 62 -22.03 3.68 -3.41
CA HIS A 62 -22.48 2.32 -3.69
C HIS A 62 -22.58 1.45 -2.42
N ASN A 63 -22.08 1.94 -1.28
CA ASN A 63 -21.98 1.19 -0.02
C ASN A 63 -21.13 -0.09 -0.17
N GLN A 64 -20.12 -0.03 -1.04
CA GLN A 64 -19.17 -1.10 -1.29
C GLN A 64 -17.75 -0.60 -1.07
N PHE A 65 -16.87 -1.50 -0.68
CA PHE A 65 -15.45 -1.19 -0.51
C PHE A 65 -14.74 -1.12 -1.86
N ALA A 66 -13.83 -0.15 -2.00
CA ALA A 66 -12.77 -0.15 -2.99
C ALA A 66 -11.51 -0.80 -2.41
N PHE A 67 -10.85 -1.68 -3.15
CA PHE A 67 -9.79 -2.57 -2.67
C PHE A 67 -8.45 -2.16 -3.28
N PHE A 68 -7.40 -2.14 -2.48
CA PHE A 68 -6.07 -1.65 -2.87
C PHE A 68 -4.98 -2.64 -2.48
N SER A 69 -4.06 -2.89 -3.41
CA SER A 69 -2.81 -3.64 -3.18
C SER A 69 -1.71 -2.66 -2.81
N LEU A 70 -1.14 -2.80 -1.61
CA LEU A 70 0.03 -2.01 -1.19
C LEU A 70 1.29 -2.47 -1.96
N ARG A 71 1.36 -3.77 -2.26
CA ARG A 71 2.46 -4.41 -2.99
C ARG A 71 2.52 -3.97 -4.44
N ASP A 72 1.38 -3.93 -5.13
CA ASP A 72 1.30 -3.52 -6.54
C ASP A 72 1.05 -2.02 -6.73
N SER A 73 0.76 -1.31 -5.64
CA SER A 73 0.37 0.11 -5.65
C SER A 73 -0.81 0.40 -6.59
N SER A 74 -1.83 -0.46 -6.57
CA SER A 74 -2.96 -0.36 -7.50
C SER A 74 -4.30 -0.71 -6.86
N VAL A 75 -5.37 -0.10 -7.37
CA VAL A 75 -6.74 -0.51 -7.07
C VAL A 75 -6.99 -1.87 -7.71
N VAL A 76 -7.37 -2.84 -6.88
CA VAL A 76 -7.72 -4.21 -7.28
C VAL A 76 -9.18 -4.28 -7.72
N LEU A 77 -10.04 -3.53 -7.03
CA LEU A 77 -11.48 -3.58 -7.27
C LEU A 77 -12.14 -2.28 -6.82
N HIS A 78 -12.85 -1.61 -7.73
CA HIS A 78 -13.56 -0.37 -7.42
C HIS A 78 -14.90 -0.65 -6.70
N SER A 79 -15.46 0.38 -6.07
CA SER A 79 -16.72 0.31 -5.30
C SER A 79 -17.97 0.30 -6.19
N ASP A 80 -17.87 0.72 -7.44
CA ASP A 80 -18.95 0.71 -8.43
C ASP A 80 -19.03 -0.61 -9.23
N GLU A 81 -18.05 -1.50 -9.08
CA GLU A 81 -17.95 -2.75 -9.81
C GLU A 81 -18.96 -3.80 -9.33
N GLN A 82 -19.76 -4.33 -10.26
CA GLN A 82 -20.81 -5.31 -9.94
C GLN A 82 -20.26 -6.71 -9.69
N ALA A 83 -19.18 -7.10 -10.37
CA ALA A 83 -18.50 -8.38 -10.14
C ALA A 83 -17.53 -8.23 -8.98
N ARG A 84 -17.75 -9.01 -7.92
CA ARG A 84 -17.09 -8.81 -6.62
C ARG A 84 -16.13 -9.95 -6.24
N THR A 85 -15.78 -10.83 -7.18
CA THR A 85 -15.00 -12.04 -6.88
C THR A 85 -13.63 -11.74 -6.29
N ASP A 86 -13.00 -10.64 -6.69
CA ASP A 86 -11.64 -10.31 -6.26
C ASP A 86 -11.57 -9.88 -4.78
N SER A 87 -12.70 -9.53 -4.15
CA SER A 87 -12.73 -9.32 -2.69
C SER A 87 -12.52 -10.59 -1.89
N ALA A 88 -12.71 -11.76 -2.49
CA ALA A 88 -12.41 -13.06 -1.88
C ALA A 88 -11.01 -13.59 -2.22
N SER A 89 -10.09 -12.70 -2.66
CA SER A 89 -8.70 -13.02 -2.97
C SER A 89 -7.72 -12.45 -1.92
N THR A 90 -6.44 -12.79 -2.04
CA THR A 90 -5.32 -12.19 -1.29
C THR A 90 -4.59 -11.10 -2.09
N MET A 91 -5.17 -10.61 -3.20
CA MET A 91 -4.55 -9.61 -4.07
C MET A 91 -4.64 -8.18 -3.54
N TRP A 92 -5.39 -7.96 -2.45
CA TRP A 92 -5.60 -6.66 -1.84
C TRP A 92 -5.18 -6.68 -0.37
N ASP A 93 -4.72 -5.55 0.14
CA ASP A 93 -4.24 -5.40 1.51
C ASP A 93 -5.15 -4.47 2.32
N LEU A 94 -5.65 -3.40 1.68
CA LEU A 94 -6.55 -2.41 2.27
C LEU A 94 -7.85 -2.30 1.47
N ALA A 95 -8.94 -1.96 2.14
CA ALA A 95 -10.16 -1.56 1.45
C ALA A 95 -10.84 -0.36 2.13
N PHE A 96 -11.42 0.53 1.32
CA PHE A 96 -11.94 1.85 1.72
C PHE A 96 -13.42 1.99 1.37
N ARG A 97 -14.25 2.47 2.30
CA ARG A 97 -15.67 2.80 2.06
C ARG A 97 -16.14 3.89 3.01
N GLY A 98 -16.52 5.05 2.49
CA GLY A 98 -16.79 6.20 3.36
C GLY A 98 -15.53 6.46 4.19
N THR A 99 -15.66 6.53 5.51
CA THR A 99 -14.53 6.63 6.44
C THR A 99 -13.95 5.28 6.89
N ASP A 100 -14.57 4.17 6.51
CA ASP A 100 -14.14 2.83 6.91
C ASP A 100 -12.87 2.44 6.14
N ILE A 101 -11.88 1.93 6.88
CA ILE A 101 -10.70 1.29 6.32
C ILE A 101 -10.58 -0.08 6.95
N ILE A 102 -10.52 -1.12 6.13
CA ILE A 102 -10.34 -2.52 6.56
C ILE A 102 -9.08 -3.11 5.94
N VAL A 103 -8.56 -4.16 6.58
CA VAL A 103 -7.44 -4.96 6.06
C VAL A 103 -7.89 -6.36 5.69
N ASN A 104 -7.17 -6.99 4.77
CA ASN A 104 -7.44 -8.36 4.31
C ASN A 104 -7.01 -9.41 5.32
N GLY A 105 -7.84 -9.61 6.35
CA GLY A 105 -7.71 -10.73 7.26
C GLY A 105 -8.87 -10.84 8.24
N GLY A 106 -8.87 -11.93 9.00
CA GLY A 106 -9.94 -12.23 9.96
C GLY A 106 -11.31 -12.26 9.29
N PRO A 107 -12.30 -11.46 9.73
CA PRO A 107 -13.64 -11.47 9.14
C PRO A 107 -13.75 -10.76 7.78
N ASN A 108 -12.71 -10.01 7.37
CA ASN A 108 -12.78 -9.09 6.23
C ASN A 108 -12.24 -9.68 4.92
N GLY A 109 -11.53 -10.80 4.98
CA GLY A 109 -10.98 -11.45 3.79
C GLY A 109 -10.16 -12.70 4.12
N PRO A 110 -9.73 -13.44 3.09
CA PRO A 110 -9.01 -14.71 3.27
C PRO A 110 -7.54 -14.55 3.68
N GLY A 111 -7.01 -13.33 3.69
CA GLY A 111 -5.62 -13.05 4.01
C GLY A 111 -5.28 -13.12 5.50
N GLN A 112 -4.02 -12.83 5.80
CA GLN A 112 -3.45 -12.78 7.14
C GLN A 112 -3.28 -11.35 7.67
N GLY A 113 -3.82 -10.36 6.94
CA GLY A 113 -3.65 -8.95 7.23
C GLY A 113 -4.25 -8.56 8.58
N ALA A 114 -3.54 -7.69 9.29
CA ALA A 114 -3.98 -7.09 10.53
C ALA A 114 -3.37 -5.70 10.64
N ALA A 115 -3.94 -4.85 11.49
CA ALA A 115 -3.48 -3.48 11.68
C ALA A 115 -3.46 -3.07 13.15
N TYR A 116 -2.73 -1.99 13.41
CA TYR A 116 -2.89 -1.13 14.57
C TYR A 116 -2.63 0.33 14.17
N VAL A 117 -3.01 1.26 15.04
CA VAL A 117 -2.66 2.68 14.91
C VAL A 117 -1.65 3.01 15.99
N ALA A 118 -0.45 3.42 15.59
CA ALA A 118 0.55 3.98 16.47
C ALA A 118 0.20 5.46 16.74
N GLU A 119 0.18 5.85 18.00
CA GLU A 119 0.04 7.26 18.43
C GLU A 119 1.39 8.00 18.35
N ASN A 120 2.08 7.84 17.22
CA ASN A 120 3.34 8.49 16.90
C ASN A 120 3.32 9.06 15.48
N ALA A 121 4.09 10.13 15.26
CA ALA A 121 4.24 10.70 13.93
C ALA A 121 4.84 9.66 12.96
N PHE A 122 4.49 9.76 11.68
CA PHE A 122 4.90 8.80 10.64
C PHE A 122 6.42 8.58 10.57
N GLN A 123 7.19 9.63 10.81
CA GLN A 123 8.65 9.61 10.81
C GLN A 123 9.24 8.95 12.06
N GLU A 124 8.47 8.87 13.16
CA GLU A 124 8.91 8.27 14.43
C GLU A 124 8.62 6.77 14.51
N VAL A 125 7.73 6.26 13.67
CA VAL A 125 7.45 4.82 13.57
C VAL A 125 8.53 4.16 12.72
N SER A 126 9.59 3.68 13.35
CA SER A 126 10.71 2.99 12.69
C SER A 126 10.63 1.47 12.73
N GLU A 127 9.73 0.88 13.53
CA GLU A 127 9.60 -0.57 13.64
C GLU A 127 8.16 -0.98 13.95
N VAL A 128 7.74 -2.12 13.40
CA VAL A 128 6.46 -2.76 13.70
C VAL A 128 6.45 -3.27 15.14
N THR A 129 5.31 -3.15 15.83
CA THR A 129 5.05 -3.84 17.09
C THR A 129 4.16 -5.06 16.81
N PRO A 130 4.73 -6.28 16.65
CA PRO A 130 3.96 -7.42 16.12
C PRO A 130 2.77 -7.81 16.99
N ASP A 131 2.91 -7.73 18.31
CA ASP A 131 1.85 -8.03 19.27
C ASP A 131 0.66 -7.07 19.20
N SER A 132 0.82 -5.90 18.56
CA SER A 132 -0.27 -4.94 18.36
C SER A 132 -1.13 -5.24 17.13
N LEU A 133 -0.65 -6.06 16.18
CA LEU A 133 -1.34 -6.40 14.93
C LEU A 133 -2.50 -7.38 15.15
N THR A 134 -3.57 -6.86 15.74
CA THR A 134 -4.72 -7.63 16.23
C THR A 134 -6.05 -7.18 15.64
N ARG A 135 -6.10 -5.99 15.01
CA ARG A 135 -7.33 -5.41 14.47
C ARG A 135 -7.44 -5.68 12.97
N HIS A 136 -8.68 -5.74 12.49
CA HIS A 136 -9.00 -5.93 11.06
C HIS A 136 -9.70 -4.72 10.43
N ALA A 137 -10.00 -3.72 11.25
CA ALA A 137 -10.46 -2.39 10.84
C ALA A 137 -9.54 -1.36 11.48
N VAL A 138 -9.34 -0.24 10.78
CA VAL A 138 -8.54 0.88 11.27
C VAL A 138 -9.46 1.89 11.91
N GLU A 139 -9.24 2.12 13.20
CA GLU A 139 -9.98 3.08 14.02
C GLU A 139 -9.11 4.31 14.27
N ASP A 140 -9.70 5.39 14.79
CA ASP A 140 -8.99 6.59 15.27
C ASP A 140 -8.08 7.31 14.25
N TRP A 141 -8.18 6.98 12.96
CA TRP A 141 -7.36 7.61 11.91
C TRP A 141 -7.80 9.04 11.57
N TYR A 142 -9.01 9.44 11.97
CA TYR A 142 -9.58 10.76 11.69
C TYR A 142 -10.33 11.36 12.88
N ASN A 143 -10.49 12.67 12.81
CA ASN A 143 -11.45 13.44 13.60
C ASN A 143 -12.51 14.05 12.68
N TYR A 144 -13.74 14.14 13.17
CA TYR A 144 -14.85 14.79 12.49
C TYR A 144 -15.34 15.99 13.31
N ASN A 145 -15.31 17.18 12.70
CA ASN A 145 -15.79 18.38 13.38
C ASN A 145 -17.31 18.54 13.25
N GLU A 146 -18.04 17.87 14.15
CA GLU A 146 -19.52 17.91 14.22
C GLU A 146 -20.10 19.29 14.54
N ASN A 147 -19.35 20.12 15.28
CA ASN A 147 -19.82 21.43 15.74
C ASN A 147 -19.33 22.59 14.86
N GLY A 148 -18.76 22.27 13.70
CA GLY A 148 -18.19 23.23 12.75
C GLY A 148 -18.56 22.86 11.31
N ASN A 149 -17.57 22.83 10.44
CA ASN A 149 -17.79 22.68 9.00
C ASN A 149 -18.01 21.23 8.54
N HIS A 150 -18.28 20.27 9.45
CA HIS A 150 -18.49 18.86 9.13
C HIS A 150 -17.35 18.24 8.29
N ILE A 151 -16.11 18.50 8.71
CA ILE A 151 -14.90 18.08 7.98
C ILE A 151 -14.24 16.91 8.69
N VAL A 152 -14.01 15.84 7.93
CA VAL A 152 -13.08 14.74 8.26
C VAL A 152 -11.64 15.22 8.08
N ARG A 153 -10.80 15.09 9.12
CA ARG A 153 -9.36 15.36 9.04
C ARG A 153 -8.56 14.19 9.63
N PRO A 154 -7.45 13.77 9.01
CA PRO A 154 -6.56 12.79 9.62
C PRO A 154 -6.12 13.23 11.02
N THR A 155 -6.07 12.30 11.96
CA THR A 155 -5.61 12.58 13.33
C THR A 155 -4.10 12.84 13.31
N PRO A 156 -3.63 14.04 13.73
CA PRO A 156 -2.20 14.32 13.77
C PRO A 156 -1.48 13.35 14.71
N GLY A 157 -0.29 12.89 14.30
CA GLY A 157 0.51 11.97 15.12
C GLY A 157 -0.05 10.54 15.16
N HIS A 158 -1.00 10.18 14.29
CA HIS A 158 -1.43 8.78 14.13
C HIS A 158 -0.83 8.19 12.86
N THR A 159 -0.20 7.03 13.00
CA THR A 159 0.37 6.24 11.91
C THR A 159 -0.28 4.88 11.90
N ILE A 160 -0.86 4.50 10.77
CA ILE A 160 -1.47 3.19 10.61
C ILE A 160 -0.36 2.22 10.23
N VAL A 161 -0.27 1.10 10.92
CA VAL A 161 0.67 0.02 10.63
C VAL A 161 -0.12 -1.23 10.26
N VAL A 162 0.27 -1.89 9.18
CA VAL A 162 -0.47 -2.96 8.53
C VAL A 162 0.46 -4.12 8.22
N ARG A 163 0.02 -5.35 8.47
CA ARG A 163 0.57 -6.56 7.85
C ARG A 163 -0.21 -6.83 6.56
N THR A 164 0.48 -7.09 5.46
CA THR A 164 -0.14 -7.39 4.15
C THR A 164 -0.92 -8.70 4.17
N ALA A 165 -1.74 -8.93 3.14
CA ALA A 165 -2.65 -10.07 3.06
C ALA A 165 -1.94 -11.43 3.00
N ASP A 166 -0.75 -11.49 2.41
CA ASP A 166 0.10 -12.69 2.40
C ASP A 166 0.71 -12.99 3.77
N GLY A 167 0.86 -11.97 4.63
CA GLY A 167 1.47 -12.07 5.94
C GLY A 167 2.99 -11.90 5.93
N GLU A 168 3.58 -11.56 4.79
CA GLU A 168 5.04 -11.51 4.59
C GLU A 168 5.61 -10.10 4.78
N SER A 169 4.85 -9.07 4.40
CA SER A 169 5.30 -7.67 4.43
C SER A 169 4.54 -6.84 5.46
N TYR A 170 5.14 -5.71 5.82
CA TYR A 170 4.51 -4.70 6.66
C TYR A 170 4.53 -3.34 5.97
N ALA A 171 3.48 -2.55 6.18
CA ALA A 171 3.44 -1.17 5.76
C ALA A 171 3.14 -0.24 6.92
N LYS A 172 3.78 0.92 6.93
CA LYS A 172 3.28 2.08 7.68
C LYS A 172 2.68 3.07 6.70
N LEU A 173 1.58 3.70 7.08
CA LEU A 173 0.87 4.65 6.23
C LEU A 173 0.29 5.82 7.03
N ARG A 174 0.22 6.98 6.36
CA ARG A 174 -0.47 8.18 6.84
C ARG A 174 -1.49 8.64 5.81
N ILE A 175 -2.73 8.84 6.24
CA ILE A 175 -3.73 9.51 5.41
C ILE A 175 -3.44 11.01 5.43
N LEU A 176 -3.42 11.62 4.26
CA LEU A 176 -3.16 13.06 4.08
C LEU A 176 -4.45 13.84 3.82
N SER A 177 -5.36 13.24 3.05
CA SER A 177 -6.66 13.84 2.74
C SER A 177 -7.73 12.78 2.55
N TYR A 178 -8.97 13.18 2.83
CA TYR A 178 -10.21 12.47 2.55
C TYR A 178 -11.02 13.12 1.41
N TYR A 179 -10.48 14.18 0.81
CA TYR A 179 -11.11 14.95 -0.27
C TYR A 179 -10.26 14.94 -1.53
N GLU A 180 -10.94 14.94 -2.68
CA GLU A 180 -10.33 14.91 -4.00
C GLU A 180 -9.39 16.10 -4.21
N GLY A 181 -8.23 15.85 -4.80
CA GLY A 181 -7.18 16.85 -5.03
C GLY A 181 -6.38 17.22 -3.78
N ALA A 182 -6.67 16.60 -2.62
CA ALA A 182 -6.00 16.85 -1.35
C ALA A 182 -5.83 18.34 -0.99
N PRO A 183 -6.92 19.13 -0.97
CA PRO A 183 -6.84 20.57 -0.71
C PRO A 183 -6.33 20.84 0.71
N GLU A 184 -5.49 21.87 0.86
CA GLU A 184 -4.99 22.31 2.18
C GLU A 184 -6.15 22.71 3.11
N ASN A 185 -7.20 23.31 2.55
CA ASN A 185 -8.41 23.67 3.29
C ASN A 185 -9.67 23.03 2.67
N PRO A 186 -10.03 21.81 3.08
CA PRO A 186 -11.22 21.12 2.57
C PRO A 186 -12.52 21.91 2.75
N ALA A 187 -12.66 22.66 3.84
CA ALA A 187 -13.88 23.40 4.17
C ALA A 187 -14.24 24.50 3.16
N GLU A 188 -13.25 25.02 2.43
CA GLU A 188 -13.43 26.11 1.47
C GLU A 188 -13.21 25.65 0.02
N SER A 189 -12.77 24.41 -0.17
CA SER A 189 -12.36 23.89 -1.48
C SER A 189 -13.53 23.53 -2.41
N GLY A 190 -14.68 23.12 -1.85
CA GLY A 190 -15.74 22.48 -2.61
C GLY A 190 -15.36 21.10 -3.16
N ALA A 191 -14.24 20.52 -2.75
CA ALA A 191 -13.77 19.21 -3.20
C ALA A 191 -14.70 18.09 -2.73
N GLU A 192 -14.86 17.08 -3.59
CA GLU A 192 -15.65 15.90 -3.25
C GLU A 192 -14.97 15.10 -2.13
N SER A 193 -15.76 14.66 -1.15
CA SER A 193 -15.29 13.78 -0.07
C SER A 193 -15.17 12.32 -0.53
N ARG A 194 -14.58 11.44 0.29
CA ARG A 194 -14.38 10.00 0.01
C ARG A 194 -13.35 9.70 -1.08
N TYR A 195 -12.42 10.62 -1.27
CA TYR A 195 -11.22 10.40 -2.07
C TYR A 195 -10.00 10.43 -1.15
N TYR A 196 -9.36 9.28 -1.00
CA TYR A 196 -8.22 9.12 -0.13
C TYR A 196 -6.95 9.53 -0.84
N THR A 197 -6.17 10.40 -0.20
CA THR A 197 -4.77 10.62 -0.54
C THR A 197 -3.92 10.22 0.65
N PHE A 198 -2.96 9.34 0.46
CA PHE A 198 -2.12 8.81 1.53
C PHE A 198 -0.71 8.50 1.04
N GLU A 199 0.19 8.37 2.00
CA GLU A 199 1.56 7.93 1.77
C GLU A 199 1.83 6.69 2.61
N TYR A 200 2.63 5.78 2.07
CA TYR A 200 3.05 4.60 2.76
C TYR A 200 4.49 4.22 2.45
N VAL A 201 5.08 3.45 3.36
CA VAL A 201 6.33 2.74 3.17
C VAL A 201 6.01 1.26 3.35
N LEU A 202 6.42 0.43 2.39
CA LEU A 202 6.34 -1.02 2.45
C LEU A 202 7.71 -1.56 2.84
N GLN A 203 7.75 -2.45 3.83
CA GLN A 203 8.90 -3.24 4.23
C GLN A 203 8.59 -4.70 3.92
N ASP A 204 9.39 -5.29 3.02
CA ASP A 204 9.27 -6.68 2.59
C ASP A 204 10.24 -7.62 3.32
N ASP A 205 11.16 -7.06 4.12
CA ASP A 205 12.10 -7.83 4.96
C ASP A 205 12.10 -7.36 6.42
N GLY A 206 11.73 -8.25 7.33
CA GLY A 206 11.71 -7.97 8.76
C GLY A 206 10.65 -6.94 9.18
N THR A 207 10.96 -6.20 10.26
CA THR A 207 9.98 -5.30 10.94
C THR A 207 10.38 -3.84 10.95
N ARG A 208 11.56 -3.48 10.42
CA ARG A 208 12.10 -2.11 10.49
C ARG A 208 11.72 -1.31 9.24
N PHE A 209 11.42 -0.03 9.40
CA PHE A 209 11.08 0.88 8.31
C PHE A 209 12.25 1.82 7.95
N GLU A 210 13.48 1.32 8.01
CA GLU A 210 14.74 2.06 7.82
C GLU A 210 15.71 1.28 6.95
#